data_AF-A0A6I3X535-F1
#
_entry.id   AF-A0A6I3X535-F1
#
_cell.length_a   1.000
_cell.length_b   1.000
_cell.length_c   1.000
_cell.angle_alpha   90.00
_cell.angle_beta   90.00
_cell.angle_gamma   90.00
#
_symmetry.space_group_name_H-M   'P 1'
#
loop_
_entity.id
_entity.type
_entity.pdbx_description
1 polymer ?
#
loop_
_entity_poly.entity_id
_entity_poly.type
_entity_poly.pdbx_seq_one_letter_code
_entity_poly.pdbx_strand_id
1 'polypeptide(L)'
;MTTFFSVPTLVGLAELAGAIRDGMTVPFTHLAIGDGGGNPVDPTGRTGLVREVDRVQVASIKKHPAEPTWLVVEAAIPEDRGGYWIRELALIGGRAGGKVMSVSNYPAVERPAPGAGAVTGMVLRMVVAFVDAAAVSVLVDPQAYATLQAVLDQIGIHEGKADPHPQYTTPGEAATVAATAVGMHQAEADPHPQYARVGRLLTADVLKALRGARAFRFFNSAS
;
A
#
# COMPACT_ATOMS: atom_id res chain seq x y z
N MET A 1 -0.50 -41.93 -7.18
CA MET A 1 -0.26 -40.48 -7.23
C MET A 1 -0.49 -39.93 -5.84
N THR A 2 0.46 -39.19 -5.28
CA THR A 2 0.27 -38.50 -4.01
C THR A 2 -0.53 -37.23 -4.27
N THR A 3 -1.70 -37.08 -3.64
CA THR A 3 -2.54 -35.89 -3.73
C THR A 3 -2.15 -34.90 -2.64
N PHE A 4 -2.04 -33.62 -2.99
CA PHE A 4 -1.75 -32.55 -2.05
C PHE A 4 -2.98 -31.67 -1.87
N PHE A 5 -3.40 -31.51 -0.62
CA PHE A 5 -4.62 -30.81 -0.24
C PHE A 5 -4.49 -30.25 1.17
N SER A 6 -5.40 -29.34 1.49
CA SER A 6 -5.53 -28.78 2.82
C SER A 6 -6.90 -29.09 3.40
N VAL A 7 -6.97 -29.13 4.73
CA VAL A 7 -8.18 -29.40 5.48
C VAL A 7 -8.30 -28.33 6.58
N PRO A 8 -9.41 -27.58 6.65
CA PRO A 8 -9.66 -26.69 7.78
C PRO A 8 -9.86 -27.52 9.05
N THR A 9 -9.27 -27.05 10.16
CA THR A 9 -9.44 -27.74 11.45
C THR A 9 -10.81 -27.43 12.05
N LEU A 10 -11.27 -28.25 12.99
CA LEU A 10 -12.50 -27.96 13.75
C LEU A 10 -12.41 -26.63 14.50
N VAL A 11 -11.23 -26.28 15.02
CA VAL A 11 -10.99 -24.99 15.68
C VAL A 11 -11.10 -23.84 14.67
N GLY A 12 -10.50 -23.99 13.49
CA GLY A 12 -10.56 -23.00 12.42
C GLY A 12 -11.99 -22.76 11.92
N LEU A 13 -12.77 -23.83 11.76
CA LEU A 13 -14.18 -23.74 11.39
C LEU A 13 -15.01 -23.06 12.48
N ALA A 14 -14.77 -23.37 13.76
CA ALA A 14 -15.48 -22.74 14.87
C ALA A 14 -15.17 -21.24 15.00
N GLU A 15 -13.89 -20.85 14.84
CA GLU A 15 -13.47 -19.45 14.81
C GLU A 15 -14.13 -18.70 13.65
N LEU A 16 -14.15 -19.32 12.46
CA LEU A 16 -14.75 -18.74 11.27
C LEU A 16 -16.27 -18.59 11.41
N ALA A 17 -16.95 -19.58 11.98
CA ALA A 17 -18.39 -19.50 12.26
C ALA A 17 -18.70 -18.38 13.26
N GLY A 18 -17.90 -18.24 14.34
CA GLY A 18 -18.04 -17.15 15.30
C GLY A 18 -17.79 -15.77 14.67
N ALA A 19 -16.82 -15.68 13.77
CA ALA A 19 -16.49 -14.48 13.03
C ALA A 19 -17.60 -14.02 12.08
N ILE A 20 -18.20 -14.95 11.33
CA ILE A 20 -19.38 -14.68 10.50
C ILE A 20 -20.53 -14.16 11.38
N ARG A 21 -20.81 -14.82 12.52
CA ARG A 21 -21.88 -14.43 13.43
C ARG A 21 -21.70 -13.01 13.99
N ASP A 22 -20.45 -12.64 14.29
CA ASP A 22 -20.15 -11.33 14.88
C ASP A 22 -19.82 -10.25 13.84
N GLY A 23 -19.79 -10.58 12.54
CA GLY A 23 -19.39 -9.65 11.48
C GLY A 23 -17.94 -9.18 11.58
N MET A 24 -17.05 -9.99 12.15
CA MET A 24 -15.64 -9.64 12.39
C MET A 24 -14.71 -10.42 11.48
N THR A 25 -13.63 -9.79 11.01
CA THR A 25 -12.57 -10.45 10.25
C THR A 25 -11.70 -11.34 11.13
N VAL A 26 -11.34 -12.54 10.64
CA VAL A 26 -10.37 -13.41 11.34
C VAL A 26 -8.99 -13.20 10.73
N PRO A 27 -8.01 -12.72 11.52
CA PRO A 27 -6.70 -12.55 10.98
C PRO A 27 -5.93 -13.88 10.88
N PHE A 28 -5.32 -14.15 9.73
CA PHE A 28 -4.19 -15.06 9.60
C PHE A 28 -2.88 -14.30 9.78
N THR A 29 -1.98 -14.89 10.54
CA THR A 29 -0.75 -14.23 11.01
C THR A 29 0.48 -14.95 10.49
N HIS A 30 0.50 -16.28 10.58
CA HIS A 30 1.68 -17.08 10.25
C HIS A 30 1.31 -18.33 9.47
N LEU A 31 2.25 -18.80 8.66
CA LEU A 31 2.27 -20.14 8.10
C LEU A 31 3.33 -20.93 8.87
N ALA A 32 2.91 -21.92 9.63
CA ALA A 32 3.79 -22.87 10.27
C ALA A 32 4.19 -23.95 9.27
N ILE A 33 5.46 -24.33 9.30
CA ILE A 33 6.10 -25.26 8.38
C ILE A 33 6.56 -26.46 9.20
N GLY A 34 6.24 -27.67 8.73
CA GLY A 34 6.67 -28.90 9.37
C GLY A 34 7.27 -29.90 8.40
N ASP A 35 8.05 -30.83 8.94
CA ASP A 35 8.73 -31.87 8.19
C ASP A 35 8.04 -33.24 8.30
N GLY A 36 6.92 -33.34 9.02
CA GLY A 36 6.19 -34.59 9.18
C GLY A 36 6.93 -35.67 9.98
N GLY A 37 8.00 -35.33 10.70
CA GLY A 37 8.90 -36.30 11.33
C GLY A 37 9.63 -37.19 10.31
N GLY A 38 9.90 -36.66 9.11
CA GLY A 38 10.55 -37.38 8.01
C GLY A 38 9.61 -38.20 7.12
N ASN A 39 8.32 -38.26 7.43
CA ASN A 39 7.33 -39.05 6.69
C ASN A 39 6.29 -38.15 5.99
N PRO A 40 5.65 -38.63 4.89
CA PRO A 40 4.47 -37.96 4.34
C PRO A 40 3.34 -37.88 5.39
N VAL A 41 2.61 -36.77 5.40
CA VAL A 41 1.53 -36.51 6.36
C VAL A 41 0.18 -36.50 5.65
N ASP A 42 -0.84 -37.10 6.25
CA ASP A 42 -2.24 -36.91 5.87
C ASP A 42 -2.85 -35.80 6.75
N PRO A 43 -3.32 -34.68 6.18
CA PRO A 43 -3.91 -33.58 6.95
C PRO A 43 -5.30 -33.89 7.51
N THR A 44 -5.95 -35.00 7.10
CA THR A 44 -7.32 -35.34 7.50
C THR A 44 -7.45 -35.54 9.01
N GLY A 45 -8.39 -34.81 9.63
CA GLY A 45 -8.66 -34.91 11.07
C GLY A 45 -7.57 -34.35 11.99
N ARG A 46 -6.51 -33.73 11.44
CA ARG A 46 -5.44 -33.15 12.24
C ARG A 46 -5.84 -31.81 12.85
N THR A 47 -5.34 -31.56 14.05
CA THR A 47 -5.50 -30.28 14.77
C THR A 47 -4.24 -29.40 14.68
N GLY A 48 -3.15 -29.91 14.10
CA GLY A 48 -1.86 -29.25 13.97
C GLY A 48 -0.84 -30.10 13.22
N LEU A 49 0.36 -29.54 13.08
CA LEU A 49 1.51 -30.21 12.46
C LEU A 49 1.98 -31.42 13.30
N VAL A 50 2.58 -32.43 12.67
CA VAL A 50 3.30 -33.50 13.36
C VAL A 50 4.53 -32.93 14.06
N ARG A 51 5.33 -32.15 13.33
CA ARG A 51 6.54 -31.53 13.86
C ARG A 51 6.79 -30.20 13.16
N GLU A 52 6.54 -29.12 13.88
CA GLU A 52 6.88 -27.77 13.42
C GLU A 52 8.40 -27.60 13.41
N VAL A 53 8.94 -27.07 12.30
CA VAL A 53 10.37 -26.79 12.11
C VAL A 53 10.64 -25.31 11.89
N ASP A 54 9.66 -24.57 11.37
CA ASP A 54 9.78 -23.13 11.15
C ASP A 54 8.39 -22.48 11.12
N ARG A 55 8.35 -21.17 11.28
CA ARG A 55 7.14 -20.34 11.23
C ARG A 55 7.41 -19.02 10.55
N VAL A 56 6.73 -18.76 9.44
CA VAL A 56 6.89 -17.54 8.64
C VAL A 56 5.64 -16.68 8.74
N GLN A 57 5.78 -15.36 8.69
CA GLN A 57 4.64 -14.46 8.61
C GLN A 57 3.96 -14.62 7.24
N VAL A 58 2.62 -14.55 7.23
CA VAL A 58 1.88 -14.56 5.97
C VAL A 58 2.17 -13.28 5.19
N ALA A 59 2.56 -13.44 3.92
CA ALA A 59 2.92 -12.35 3.04
C ALA A 59 1.73 -11.84 2.21
N SER A 60 0.82 -12.74 1.81
CA SER A 60 -0.33 -12.41 0.96
C SER A 60 -1.46 -13.40 1.17
N ILE A 61 -2.69 -12.91 1.18
CA ILE A 61 -3.92 -13.70 1.29
C ILE A 61 -4.86 -13.20 0.20
N LYS A 62 -5.26 -14.09 -0.72
CA LYS A 62 -6.10 -13.74 -1.88
C LYS A 62 -7.17 -14.79 -2.09
N LYS A 63 -8.33 -14.38 -2.59
CA LYS A 63 -9.35 -15.33 -3.07
C LYS A 63 -8.87 -15.96 -4.36
N HIS A 64 -9.15 -17.23 -4.58
CA HIS A 64 -8.82 -17.88 -5.83
C HIS A 64 -9.67 -17.29 -6.97
N PRO A 65 -9.09 -16.96 -8.14
CA PRO A 65 -9.81 -16.25 -9.20
C PRO A 65 -10.95 -17.08 -9.83
N ALA A 66 -10.83 -18.41 -9.83
CA ALA A 66 -11.83 -19.30 -10.40
C ALA A 66 -12.77 -19.94 -9.35
N GLU A 67 -12.38 -19.93 -8.06
CA GLU A 67 -13.07 -20.68 -7.00
C GLU A 67 -13.28 -19.77 -5.78
N PRO A 68 -14.46 -19.16 -5.59
CA PRO A 68 -14.68 -18.16 -4.54
C PRO A 68 -14.63 -18.73 -3.12
N THR A 69 -14.75 -20.05 -2.99
CA THR A 69 -14.63 -20.79 -1.72
C THR A 69 -13.19 -21.13 -1.37
N TRP A 70 -12.23 -20.85 -2.27
CA TRP A 70 -10.82 -21.13 -2.06
C TRP A 70 -10.05 -19.87 -1.69
N LEU A 71 -9.18 -20.02 -0.69
CA LEU A 71 -8.27 -19.01 -0.22
C LEU A 71 -6.84 -19.42 -0.56
N VAL A 72 -6.11 -18.54 -1.24
CA VAL A 72 -4.69 -18.69 -1.53
C VAL A 72 -3.91 -17.88 -0.50
N VAL A 73 -3.10 -18.57 0.29
CA VAL A 73 -2.22 -17.97 1.28
C VAL A 73 -0.78 -18.18 0.84
N GLU A 74 -0.02 -17.09 0.79
CA GLU A 74 1.39 -17.09 0.42
C GLU A 74 2.23 -16.58 1.59
N ALA A 75 3.36 -17.24 1.83
CA ALA A 75 4.34 -16.83 2.80
C ALA A 75 5.74 -17.01 2.24
N ALA A 76 6.62 -16.04 2.45
CA ALA A 76 8.00 -16.10 2.02
C ALA A 76 8.89 -16.60 3.17
N ILE A 77 9.68 -17.63 2.90
CA ILE A 77 10.79 -18.05 3.77
C ILE A 77 11.98 -17.15 3.43
N PRO A 78 12.47 -16.35 4.39
CA PRO A 78 13.67 -15.54 4.21
C PRO A 78 14.93 -16.40 3.96
N GLU A 79 15.98 -15.75 3.46
CA GLU A 79 17.23 -16.41 3.04
C GLU A 79 18.09 -16.90 4.21
N ASP A 80 17.88 -16.34 5.41
CA ASP A 80 18.56 -16.71 6.65
C ASP A 80 17.94 -17.93 7.35
N ARG A 81 16.93 -18.57 6.73
CA ARG A 81 16.23 -19.75 7.27
C ARG A 81 16.27 -20.95 6.33
N GLY A 82 16.58 -22.12 6.90
CA GLY A 82 16.63 -23.39 6.19
C GLY A 82 17.29 -24.52 6.98
N GLY A 83 17.71 -25.57 6.28
CA GLY A 83 18.29 -26.78 6.87
C GLY A 83 17.26 -27.82 7.30
N TYR A 84 16.06 -27.77 6.71
CA TYR A 84 14.95 -28.66 7.05
C TYR A 84 14.16 -29.08 5.80
N TRP A 85 13.39 -30.16 5.95
CA TRP A 85 12.45 -30.62 4.95
C TRP A 85 11.07 -30.03 5.20
N ILE A 86 10.38 -29.67 4.13
CA ILE A 86 9.00 -29.21 4.15
C ILE A 86 8.12 -30.36 3.68
N ARG A 87 7.13 -30.74 4.49
CA ARG A 87 6.17 -31.82 4.20
C ARG A 87 4.75 -31.53 4.64
N GLU A 88 4.57 -30.57 5.52
CA GLU A 88 3.27 -30.15 6.02
C GLU A 88 3.29 -28.65 6.29
N LEU A 89 2.14 -28.00 6.11
CA LEU A 89 1.94 -26.59 6.40
C LEU A 89 0.71 -26.42 7.28
N ALA A 90 0.71 -25.42 8.14
CA ALA A 90 -0.44 -25.07 8.96
C ALA A 90 -0.65 -23.57 8.94
N LEU A 91 -1.89 -23.15 8.69
CA LEU A 91 -2.29 -21.76 8.71
C LEU A 91 -2.62 -21.35 10.14
N ILE A 92 -1.92 -20.36 10.67
CA ILE A 92 -2.10 -19.86 12.03
C ILE A 92 -2.85 -18.53 11.99
N GLY A 93 -3.91 -18.42 12.79
CA GLY A 93 -4.75 -17.23 12.85
C GLY A 93 -5.69 -17.24 14.05
N GLY A 94 -6.89 -16.70 13.86
CA GLY A 94 -7.90 -16.60 14.91
C GLY A 94 -8.03 -15.17 15.45
N ARG A 95 -9.16 -14.83 16.07
CA ARG A 95 -9.44 -13.47 16.54
C ARG A 95 -8.41 -12.97 17.58
N ALA A 96 -7.94 -13.87 18.44
CA ALA A 96 -6.89 -13.61 19.43
C ALA A 96 -5.48 -14.05 18.95
N GLY A 97 -5.37 -14.55 17.71
CA GLY A 97 -4.16 -15.16 17.17
C GLY A 97 -3.84 -16.55 17.73
N GLY A 98 -2.86 -17.22 17.11
CA GLY A 98 -2.24 -18.45 17.63
C GLY A 98 -3.02 -19.76 17.44
N LYS A 99 -4.18 -19.75 16.79
CA LYS A 99 -4.98 -20.96 16.53
C LYS A 99 -4.61 -21.57 15.18
N VAL A 100 -4.59 -22.90 15.11
CA VAL A 100 -4.40 -23.62 13.84
C VAL A 100 -5.72 -23.64 13.09
N MET A 101 -5.79 -22.90 12.00
CA MET A 101 -7.00 -22.70 11.21
C MET A 101 -7.18 -23.80 10.16
N SER A 102 -6.08 -24.23 9.55
CA SER A 102 -6.05 -25.35 8.59
C SER A 102 -4.69 -26.02 8.58
N VAL A 103 -4.66 -27.27 8.13
CA VAL A 103 -3.45 -28.08 7.96
C VAL A 103 -3.42 -28.60 6.52
N SER A 104 -2.25 -28.66 5.90
CA SER A 104 -2.06 -29.27 4.58
C SER A 104 -0.86 -30.17 4.55
N ASN A 105 -0.88 -31.15 3.65
CA ASN A 105 0.33 -31.82 3.23
C ASN A 105 1.03 -31.00 2.13
N TYR A 106 2.34 -31.20 2.01
CA TYR A 106 3.19 -30.53 1.05
C TYR A 106 4.16 -31.56 0.45
N PRO A 107 4.54 -31.43 -0.84
CA PRO A 107 5.58 -32.28 -1.41
C PRO A 107 6.87 -32.17 -0.59
N ALA A 108 7.62 -33.27 -0.50
CA ALA A 108 8.90 -33.27 0.19
C ALA A 108 9.88 -32.33 -0.54
N VAL A 109 10.10 -31.15 0.04
CA VAL A 109 11.01 -30.14 -0.50
C VAL A 109 12.06 -29.84 0.55
N GLU A 110 13.33 -29.97 0.16
CA GLU A 110 14.44 -29.57 1.01
C GLU A 110 14.65 -28.06 0.90
N ARG A 111 14.67 -27.37 2.05
CA ARG A 111 15.14 -25.99 2.16
C ARG A 111 16.61 -26.02 2.57
N PRO A 112 17.57 -25.67 1.70
CA PRO A 112 18.99 -25.69 2.02
C PRO A 112 19.32 -24.80 3.22
N ALA A 113 20.37 -25.16 3.97
CA ALA A 113 20.82 -24.37 5.11
C ALA A 113 21.39 -23.00 4.65
N PRO A 114 21.23 -21.94 5.47
CA PRO A 114 21.82 -20.64 5.18
C PRO A 114 23.34 -20.75 5.00
N GLY A 115 23.89 -20.12 3.96
CA GLY A 115 25.33 -20.13 3.68
C GLY A 115 25.82 -21.23 2.72
N ALA A 116 24.95 -22.10 2.21
CA ALA A 116 25.29 -23.14 1.24
C ALA A 116 25.50 -22.64 -0.22
N GLY A 117 25.59 -21.33 -0.45
CA GLY A 117 25.53 -20.69 -1.78
C GLY A 117 24.14 -20.13 -2.10
N ALA A 118 24.02 -19.35 -3.18
CA ALA A 118 22.87 -18.48 -3.52
C ALA A 118 21.50 -18.98 -3.00
N VAL A 119 21.09 -18.47 -1.83
CA VAL A 119 19.83 -18.86 -1.19
C VAL A 119 18.77 -17.87 -1.63
N THR A 120 18.11 -18.09 -2.77
CA THR A 120 16.96 -17.27 -3.15
C THR A 120 15.82 -17.49 -2.14
N GLY A 121 15.11 -16.43 -1.76
CA GLY A 121 13.86 -16.54 -0.99
C GLY A 121 12.89 -17.55 -1.60
N MET A 122 12.29 -18.42 -0.78
CA MET A 122 11.31 -19.42 -1.23
C MET A 122 9.91 -18.95 -0.84
N VAL A 123 8.99 -18.86 -1.81
CA VAL A 123 7.59 -18.57 -1.52
C VAL A 123 6.81 -19.88 -1.42
N LEU A 124 6.18 -20.10 -0.28
CA LEU A 124 5.24 -21.19 -0.05
C LEU A 124 3.83 -20.72 -0.34
N ARG A 125 3.06 -21.55 -1.03
CA ARG A 125 1.65 -21.30 -1.36
C ARG A 125 0.78 -22.42 -0.81
N MET A 126 -0.15 -22.07 0.07
CA MET A 126 -1.17 -22.96 0.62
C MET A 126 -2.54 -22.54 0.07
N VAL A 127 -3.29 -23.48 -0.50
CA VAL A 127 -4.68 -23.24 -0.93
C VAL A 127 -5.62 -23.92 0.04
N VAL A 128 -6.54 -23.17 0.64
CA VAL A 128 -7.51 -23.66 1.62
C VAL A 128 -8.91 -23.56 1.06
N ALA A 129 -9.60 -24.70 0.96
CA ALA A 129 -11.01 -24.75 0.58
C ALA A 129 -11.89 -24.63 1.82
N PHE A 130 -12.80 -23.66 1.79
CA PHE A 130 -13.85 -23.49 2.79
C PHE A 130 -15.19 -23.94 2.24
N VAL A 131 -16.13 -24.26 3.14
CA VAL A 131 -17.47 -24.76 2.75
C VAL A 131 -18.35 -23.63 2.18
N ASP A 132 -18.07 -22.38 2.54
CA ASP A 132 -18.89 -21.23 2.14
C ASP A 132 -18.02 -20.03 1.71
N ALA A 133 -18.41 -19.37 0.62
CA ALA A 133 -17.80 -18.14 0.13
C ALA A 133 -18.00 -16.96 1.09
N ALA A 134 -19.08 -16.95 1.87
CA ALA A 134 -19.28 -15.96 2.94
C ALA A 134 -18.14 -16.06 3.97
N ALA A 135 -17.73 -17.28 4.29
CA ALA A 135 -16.60 -17.54 5.17
C ALA A 135 -15.29 -16.94 4.59
N VAL A 136 -15.04 -17.13 3.30
CA VAL A 136 -13.88 -16.54 2.61
C VAL A 136 -13.93 -15.01 2.58
N SER A 137 -15.13 -14.42 2.46
CA SER A 137 -15.28 -12.96 2.47
C SER A 137 -14.96 -12.32 3.82
N VAL A 138 -15.29 -13.00 4.93
CA VAL A 138 -14.94 -12.58 6.29
C VAL A 138 -13.43 -12.68 6.55
N LEU A 139 -12.72 -13.53 5.82
CA LEU A 139 -11.27 -13.72 5.98
C LEU A 139 -10.43 -12.68 5.22
N VAL A 140 -10.95 -12.17 4.11
CA VAL A 140 -10.26 -11.23 3.23
C VAL A 140 -10.91 -9.86 3.38
N ASP A 141 -10.57 -9.15 4.45
CA ASP A 141 -10.84 -7.72 4.53
C ASP A 141 -9.75 -6.98 3.72
N PRO A 142 -10.12 -6.28 2.63
CA PRO A 142 -9.19 -5.50 1.82
C PRO A 142 -8.44 -4.42 2.63
N GLN A 143 -8.99 -3.99 3.77
CA GLN A 143 -8.40 -2.95 4.62
C GLN A 143 -7.50 -3.50 5.73
N ALA A 144 -7.69 -4.76 6.16
CA ALA A 144 -6.95 -5.34 7.29
C ALA A 144 -5.55 -5.85 6.90
N TYR A 145 -5.28 -6.02 5.60
CA TYR A 145 -4.02 -6.57 5.09
C TYR A 145 -3.42 -5.66 4.02
N ALA A 146 -2.96 -4.49 4.46
CA ALA A 146 -2.04 -3.68 3.66
C ALA A 146 -0.66 -4.37 3.63
N THR A 147 -0.53 -5.40 2.80
CA THR A 147 0.79 -5.95 2.45
C THR A 147 1.54 -4.90 1.62
N LEU A 148 2.87 -4.89 1.65
CA LEU A 148 3.65 -3.94 0.84
C LEU A 148 3.20 -3.97 -0.64
N GLN A 149 2.89 -5.15 -1.17
CA GLN A 149 2.39 -5.29 -2.54
C GLN A 149 1.00 -4.64 -2.72
N ALA A 150 0.07 -4.83 -1.79
CA ALA A 150 -1.25 -4.20 -1.88
C ALA A 150 -1.14 -2.65 -1.83
N VAL A 151 -0.23 -2.13 -1.01
CA VAL A 151 0.07 -0.69 -0.97
C VAL A 151 0.65 -0.21 -2.29
N LEU A 152 1.61 -0.94 -2.86
CA LEU A 152 2.21 -0.61 -4.16
C LEU A 152 1.18 -0.66 -5.30
N ASP A 153 0.30 -1.66 -5.32
CA ASP A 153 -0.76 -1.78 -6.32
C ASP A 153 -1.73 -0.60 -6.23
N GLN A 154 -2.09 -0.19 -5.01
CA GLN A 154 -3.00 0.92 -4.76
C GLN A 154 -2.37 2.29 -5.06
N ILE A 155 -1.06 2.44 -4.84
CA ILE A 155 -0.26 3.58 -5.32
C ILE A 155 -0.27 3.61 -6.85
N GLY A 156 -0.02 2.49 -7.51
CA GLY A 156 -0.05 2.41 -8.97
C GLY A 156 -1.42 2.77 -9.56
N ILE A 157 -2.51 2.36 -8.91
CA ILE A 157 -3.87 2.76 -9.29
C ILE A 157 -4.09 4.27 -9.08
N HIS A 158 -3.55 4.85 -8.00
CA HIS A 158 -3.63 6.28 -7.72
C HIS A 158 -2.83 7.10 -8.73
N GLU A 159 -1.58 6.72 -9.00
CA GLU A 159 -0.69 7.36 -9.98
C GLU A 159 -1.17 7.21 -11.42
N GLY A 160 -1.90 6.14 -11.74
CA GLY A 160 -2.50 5.92 -13.06
C GLY A 160 -3.72 6.80 -13.36
N LYS A 161 -4.28 7.51 -12.37
CA LYS A 161 -5.40 8.44 -12.60
C LYS A 161 -4.90 9.71 -13.26
N ALA A 162 -5.64 10.18 -14.28
CA ALA A 162 -5.36 11.46 -14.94
C ALA A 162 -5.41 12.65 -13.96
N ASP A 163 -6.30 12.58 -12.96
CA ASP A 163 -6.34 13.52 -11.85
C ASP A 163 -6.69 12.79 -10.53
N PRO A 164 -5.67 12.41 -9.74
CA PRO A 164 -5.88 11.74 -8.46
C PRO A 164 -6.36 12.70 -7.35
N HIS A 165 -6.24 14.01 -7.56
CA HIS A 165 -6.52 15.02 -6.54
C HIS A 165 -7.35 16.18 -7.12
N PRO A 166 -8.62 15.94 -7.49
CA PRO A 166 -9.49 16.91 -8.16
C PRO A 166 -9.91 18.12 -7.31
N GLN A 167 -9.49 18.15 -6.05
CA GLN A 167 -9.68 19.30 -5.15
C GLN A 167 -8.66 20.41 -5.41
N TYR A 168 -7.54 20.10 -6.06
CA TYR A 168 -6.50 21.07 -6.39
C TYR A 168 -6.62 21.49 -7.86
N THR A 169 -6.40 22.79 -8.09
CA THR A 169 -6.30 23.33 -9.45
C THR A 169 -5.15 22.68 -10.21
N THR A 170 -5.40 22.24 -11.43
CA THR A 170 -4.35 21.65 -12.25
C THR A 170 -3.35 22.71 -12.73
N PRO A 171 -2.11 22.35 -13.05
CA PRO A 171 -1.14 23.30 -13.62
C PRO A 171 -1.64 24.00 -14.90
N GLY A 172 -2.43 23.31 -15.73
CA GLY A 172 -3.01 23.87 -16.95
C GLY A 172 -4.10 24.91 -16.68
N GLU A 173 -4.98 24.66 -15.70
CA GLU A 173 -5.99 25.63 -15.28
C GLU A 173 -5.36 26.84 -14.60
N ALA A 174 -4.35 26.62 -13.74
CA ALA A 174 -3.61 27.70 -13.10
C ALA A 174 -2.89 28.59 -14.12
N ALA A 175 -2.27 27.99 -15.13
CA ALA A 175 -1.65 28.72 -16.24
C ALA A 175 -2.68 29.53 -17.03
N THR A 176 -3.88 28.99 -17.24
CA THR A 176 -4.97 29.69 -17.92
C THR A 176 -5.42 30.92 -17.12
N VAL A 177 -5.67 30.75 -15.82
CA VAL A 177 -6.07 31.85 -14.92
C VAL A 177 -4.99 32.94 -14.88
N ALA A 178 -3.72 32.55 -14.78
CA ALA A 178 -2.59 33.49 -14.82
C ALA A 178 -2.54 34.24 -16.16
N ALA A 179 -2.67 33.55 -17.28
CA ALA A 179 -2.67 34.16 -18.61
C ALA A 179 -3.83 35.14 -18.79
N THR A 180 -5.03 34.79 -18.31
CA THR A 180 -6.20 35.69 -18.31
C THR A 180 -5.94 36.94 -17.46
N ALA A 181 -5.42 36.78 -16.24
CA ALA A 181 -5.13 37.91 -15.35
C ALA A 181 -4.08 38.85 -15.96
N VAL A 182 -3.01 38.30 -16.55
CA VAL A 182 -2.00 39.08 -17.26
C VAL A 182 -2.57 39.78 -18.49
N GLY A 183 -3.41 39.09 -19.27
CA GLY A 183 -4.08 39.68 -20.43
C GLY A 183 -5.00 40.85 -20.07
N MET A 184 -5.78 40.71 -18.99
CA MET A 184 -6.62 41.80 -18.45
C MET A 184 -5.77 43.00 -18.01
N HIS A 185 -4.67 42.75 -17.30
CA HIS A 185 -3.73 43.79 -16.88
C HIS A 185 -3.09 44.52 -18.08
N GLN A 186 -2.76 43.80 -19.16
CA GLN A 186 -2.20 44.38 -20.38
C GLN A 186 -3.22 45.18 -21.20
N ALA A 187 -4.49 44.80 -21.15
CA ALA A 187 -5.57 45.48 -21.85
C ALA A 187 -6.05 46.76 -21.15
N GLU A 188 -5.77 46.90 -19.85
CA GLU A 188 -6.09 48.09 -19.06
C GLU A 188 -5.32 49.32 -19.61
N ALA A 189 -6.02 50.43 -19.86
CA ALA A 189 -5.39 51.66 -20.36
C ALA A 189 -4.39 52.25 -19.34
N ASP A 190 -4.67 52.07 -18.05
CA ASP A 190 -3.78 52.45 -16.95
C ASP A 190 -3.80 51.48 -15.76
N PRO A 191 -3.06 50.36 -15.83
CA PRO A 191 -3.03 49.35 -14.76
C PRO A 191 -2.28 49.81 -13.51
N HIS A 192 -1.55 50.93 -13.59
CA HIS A 192 -0.78 51.45 -12.46
C HIS A 192 -1.00 52.95 -12.24
N PRO A 193 -2.23 53.38 -11.90
CA PRO A 193 -2.63 54.79 -11.84
C PRO A 193 -1.96 55.59 -10.72
N GLN A 194 -1.36 54.90 -9.75
CA GLN A 194 -0.56 55.48 -8.67
C GLN A 194 0.78 56.06 -9.14
N TYR A 195 1.30 55.61 -10.30
CA TYR A 195 2.53 56.15 -10.86
C TYR A 195 2.22 57.29 -11.84
N ALA A 196 2.89 58.43 -11.67
CA ALA A 196 2.79 59.54 -12.61
C ALA A 196 3.42 59.15 -13.95
N ARG A 197 2.65 59.24 -15.04
CA ARG A 197 3.17 59.04 -16.40
C ARG A 197 4.03 60.23 -16.82
N VAL A 198 5.03 59.97 -17.67
CA VAL A 198 5.92 61.01 -18.25
C VAL A 198 5.11 62.16 -18.86
N GLY A 199 3.98 61.87 -19.53
CA GLY A 199 3.09 62.90 -20.07
C GLY A 199 2.42 63.80 -19.04
N ARG A 200 2.11 63.30 -17.83
CA ARG A 200 1.51 64.09 -16.73
C ARG A 200 2.57 64.94 -16.02
N LEU A 201 3.81 64.43 -15.91
CA LEU A 201 4.97 65.15 -15.37
C LEU A 201 5.40 66.34 -16.25
N LEU A 202 5.12 66.28 -17.56
CA LEU A 202 5.43 67.32 -18.53
C LEU A 202 4.29 68.33 -18.76
N THR A 203 3.20 68.25 -17.99
CA THR A 203 2.14 69.26 -18.08
C THR A 203 2.64 70.62 -17.60
N ALA A 204 2.18 71.68 -18.27
CA ALA A 204 2.61 73.05 -18.00
C ALA A 204 2.39 73.43 -16.52
N ASP A 205 1.35 72.90 -15.87
CA ASP A 205 1.04 73.15 -14.46
C ASP A 205 2.05 72.49 -13.50
N VAL A 206 2.50 71.28 -13.80
CA VAL A 206 3.53 70.57 -12.99
C VAL A 206 4.90 71.22 -13.17
N LEU A 207 5.27 71.60 -14.40
CA LEU A 207 6.49 72.36 -14.68
C LEU A 207 6.47 73.75 -14.04
N LYS A 208 5.31 74.41 -13.99
CA LYS A 208 5.12 75.71 -13.33
C LYS A 208 5.20 75.59 -11.80
N ALA A 209 4.68 74.52 -11.22
CA ALA A 209 4.82 74.22 -9.79
C ALA A 209 6.29 73.94 -9.40
N LEU A 210 7.03 73.18 -10.22
CA LEU A 210 8.46 72.92 -10.01
C LEU A 210 9.32 74.18 -10.17
N ARG A 211 9.00 75.05 -11.14
CA ARG A 211 9.69 76.33 -11.33
C ARG A 211 9.33 77.38 -10.27
N GLY A 212 8.17 77.24 -9.62
CA GLY A 212 7.72 78.10 -8.52
C GLY A 212 8.23 77.67 -7.13
N ALA A 213 8.70 76.42 -6.99
CA ALA A 213 9.38 75.94 -5.79
C ALA A 213 10.78 76.57 -5.71
N ARG A 214 10.88 77.64 -4.92
CA ARG A 214 12.06 78.46 -4.59
C ARG A 214 13.41 77.78 -4.84
N ALA A 215 14.23 78.45 -5.66
CA ALA A 215 15.65 78.18 -5.86
C ALA A 215 16.36 77.81 -4.54
N PHE A 216 16.81 76.55 -4.43
CA PHE A 216 17.81 76.14 -3.45
C PHE A 216 19.12 76.88 -3.78
N ARG A 217 19.35 78.02 -3.11
CA ARG A 217 20.67 78.66 -3.10
C ARG A 217 21.60 77.77 -2.29
N PHE A 218 22.46 77.01 -2.98
CA PHE A 218 23.65 76.46 -2.36
C PHE A 218 24.54 77.64 -1.94
N PHE A 219 24.71 77.80 -0.62
CA PHE A 219 25.68 78.72 -0.03
C PHE A 219 27.08 78.32 -0.53
N ASN A 220 27.74 79.22 -1.26
CA ASN A 220 29.18 79.18 -1.40
C ASN A 220 29.75 80.17 -0.36
N SER A 221 30.28 79.66 0.75
CA SER A 221 31.03 80.48 1.72
C SER A 221 32.47 80.61 1.22
N ALA A 222 32.89 81.86 1.01
CA ALA A 222 34.25 82.21 0.65
C ALA A 222 35.25 81.93 1.80
N SER A 223 36.43 81.43 1.44
CA SER A 223 37.75 81.82 1.98
C SER A 223 38.80 81.38 0.96
#